data_AF-R7NHV8-F1
#
_entry.id   AF-R7NHV8-F1
#
_cell.length_a   1.000
_cell.length_b   1.000
_cell.length_c   1.000
_cell.angle_alpha   90.00
_cell.angle_beta   90.00
_cell.angle_gamma   90.00
#
_symmetry.space_group_name_H-M   'P 1'
#
loop_
_entity.id
_entity.type
_entity.pdbx_description
1 polymer ?
#
loop_
_entity_poly.entity_id
_entity_poly.type
_entity_poly.pdbx_seq_one_letter_code
_entity_poly.pdbx_strand_id
1 'polypeptide(L)'
;MKAEVIKPKKEMKEARSLLNPIIYLVLGILLIFKSNEVVELLFYVLGIIVIIYGIKSFVLYYQNKDVVQYKNINLTIAIASVIIGVLLIILSGVLEASIRYVLGFFFIFMGISRLLTSISFNNYKNFSTISNIVLIALGVYSIFFSNAVLVIIGVILVINSIILFIDYFR
;
A
#
# COMPACT_ATOMS: atom_id res chain seq x y z
N MET A 1 -39.59 15.86 -34.15
CA MET A 1 -38.38 15.51 -33.38
C MET A 1 -38.79 15.39 -31.92
N LYS A 2 -38.95 14.18 -31.39
CA LYS A 2 -39.32 13.98 -29.97
C LYS A 2 -38.05 14.18 -29.14
N ALA A 3 -38.05 15.18 -28.27
CA ALA A 3 -36.95 15.38 -27.33
C ALA A 3 -36.99 14.24 -26.31
N GLU A 4 -36.03 13.33 -26.41
CA GLU A 4 -35.78 12.32 -25.39
C GLU A 4 -35.18 13.05 -24.18
N VAL A 5 -35.97 13.17 -23.12
CA VAL A 5 -35.55 13.78 -21.85
C VAL A 5 -34.48 12.88 -21.25
N ILE A 6 -33.22 13.29 -21.38
CA ILE A 6 -32.09 12.67 -20.68
C ILE A 6 -32.35 12.85 -19.19
N LYS A 7 -32.87 11.80 -18.54
CA LYS A 7 -33.02 11.78 -17.08
C LYS A 7 -31.64 11.96 -16.46
N PRO A 8 -31.46 12.85 -15.47
CA PRO A 8 -30.19 12.99 -14.80
C PRO A 8 -29.80 11.64 -14.23
N LYS A 9 -28.60 11.17 -14.58
CA LYS A 9 -27.95 10.00 -13.99
C LYS A 9 -28.02 10.20 -12.48
N LYS A 10 -28.83 9.38 -11.83
CA LYS A 10 -29.01 9.38 -10.38
C LYS A 10 -27.60 9.21 -9.80
N GLU A 11 -27.00 10.29 -9.34
CA GLU A 11 -25.82 10.21 -8.48
C GLU A 11 -26.24 9.22 -7.39
N MET A 12 -25.55 8.09 -7.31
CA MET A 12 -25.63 7.24 -6.13
C MET A 12 -25.17 8.15 -5.00
N LYS A 13 -26.11 8.86 -4.36
CA LYS A 13 -25.96 9.26 -2.97
C LYS A 13 -25.52 7.98 -2.29
N GLU A 14 -24.25 7.92 -1.91
CA GLU A 14 -23.75 6.83 -1.08
C GLU A 14 -24.79 6.67 0.02
N ALA A 15 -25.50 5.53 -0.01
CA ALA A 15 -26.37 5.20 1.09
C ALA A 15 -25.45 5.28 2.31
N ARG A 16 -25.73 6.20 3.23
CA ARG A 16 -24.93 6.40 4.44
C ARG A 16 -24.74 5.02 5.04
N SER A 17 -23.54 4.47 4.89
CA SER A 17 -23.26 3.07 5.18
C SER A 17 -22.24 3.05 6.29
N LEU A 18 -22.61 2.39 7.38
CA LEU A 18 -21.73 2.20 8.53
C LEU A 18 -20.53 1.30 8.19
N LEU A 19 -20.54 0.62 7.04
CA LEU A 19 -19.52 -0.33 6.64
C LEU A 19 -18.14 0.32 6.49
N ASN A 20 -18.05 1.49 5.85
CA ASN A 20 -16.77 2.20 5.67
C ASN A 20 -16.13 2.64 7.02
N PRO A 21 -16.85 3.35 7.91
CA PRO A 21 -16.29 3.71 9.22
C PRO A 21 -15.84 2.49 10.03
N ILE A 22 -16.60 1.39 10.00
CA ILE A 22 -16.21 0.15 10.69
C ILE A 22 -14.92 -0.44 10.11
N ILE A 23 -14.80 -0.52 8.78
CA ILE A 23 -13.59 -1.03 8.12
C ILE A 23 -12.38 -0.16 8.49
N TYR A 24 -12.52 1.17 8.44
CA TYR A 24 -11.43 2.09 8.79
C TYR A 24 -11.02 1.96 10.25
N LEU A 25 -11.98 1.75 11.15
CA LEU A 25 -11.70 1.54 12.57
C LEU A 25 -10.90 0.24 12.78
N VAL A 26 -11.36 -0.87 12.20
CA VAL A 26 -10.72 -2.18 12.34
C VAL A 26 -9.31 -2.14 11.75
N LEU A 27 -9.15 -1.64 10.53
CA LEU A 27 -7.84 -1.51 9.89
C LEU A 27 -6.92 -0.58 10.69
N GLY A 28 -7.45 0.55 11.17
CA GLY A 28 -6.69 1.50 11.97
C GLY A 28 -6.15 0.90 13.27
N ILE A 29 -7.01 0.22 14.03
CA ILE A 29 -6.61 -0.48 15.27
C ILE A 29 -5.57 -1.55 14.97
N LEU A 30 -5.79 -2.35 13.93
CA LEU A 30 -4.90 -3.46 13.57
C LEU A 30 -3.51 -2.95 13.16
N LEU A 31 -3.45 -1.82 12.43
CA LEU A 31 -2.20 -1.14 12.10
C LEU A 31 -1.49 -0.52 13.31
N ILE A 32 -2.22 -0.01 14.31
CA ILE A 32 -1.60 0.58 15.51
C ILE A 32 -0.96 -0.49 16.39
N PHE A 33 -1.68 -1.58 16.65
CA PHE A 33 -1.24 -2.58 17.63
C PHE A 33 -0.46 -3.75 17.03
N LYS A 34 -0.70 -4.07 15.75
CA LYS A 34 -0.17 -5.28 15.08
C LYS A 34 0.42 -4.96 13.70
N SER A 35 1.02 -3.78 13.51
CA SER A 35 1.61 -3.35 12.23
C SER A 35 2.55 -4.38 11.60
N ASN A 36 3.40 -5.05 12.40
CA ASN A 36 4.31 -6.07 11.90
C ASN A 36 3.55 -7.25 11.26
N GLU A 37 2.56 -7.79 11.98
CA GLU A 37 1.73 -8.89 11.48
C GLU A 37 0.96 -8.49 10.22
N VAL A 38 0.52 -7.22 10.11
CA VAL A 38 -0.13 -6.71 8.89
C VAL A 38 0.79 -6.80 7.70
N VAL A 39 2.02 -6.32 7.84
CA VAL A 39 2.98 -6.28 6.73
C VAL A 39 3.39 -7.70 6.33
N GLU A 40 3.62 -8.59 7.29
CA GLU A 40 3.89 -10.00 7.00
C GLU A 40 2.71 -10.67 6.29
N LEU A 41 1.47 -10.42 6.74
CA LEU A 41 0.27 -10.92 6.09
C LEU A 41 0.14 -10.41 4.65
N LEU A 42 0.50 -9.14 4.38
CA LEU A 42 0.53 -8.62 3.02
C LEU A 42 1.52 -9.41 2.16
N PHE A 43 2.71 -9.72 2.66
CA PHE A 43 3.68 -10.55 1.93
C PHE A 43 3.21 -12.00 1.74
N TYR A 44 2.49 -12.57 2.70
CA TYR A 44 1.87 -13.88 2.53
C TYR A 44 0.82 -13.88 1.42
N VAL A 45 -0.08 -12.90 1.43
CA VAL A 45 -1.11 -12.76 0.39
C VAL A 45 -0.46 -12.55 -0.98
N LEU A 46 0.54 -11.68 -1.08
CA LEU A 46 1.30 -11.45 -2.31
C LEU A 46 2.00 -12.73 -2.79
N GLY A 47 2.67 -13.45 -1.89
CA GLY A 47 3.34 -14.72 -2.20
C GLY A 47 2.37 -15.77 -2.73
N ILE A 48 1.20 -15.93 -2.09
CA ILE A 48 0.14 -16.84 -2.54
C ILE A 48 -0.37 -16.47 -3.92
N ILE A 49 -0.63 -15.19 -4.19
CA ILE A 49 -1.09 -14.72 -5.51
C ILE A 49 -0.06 -15.04 -6.59
N VAL A 50 1.23 -14.82 -6.30
CA VAL A 50 2.34 -15.13 -7.22
C VAL A 50 2.45 -16.64 -7.47
N ILE A 51 2.28 -17.48 -6.44
CA ILE A 51 2.25 -18.95 -6.60
C ILE A 51 1.08 -19.38 -7.48
N ILE A 52 -0.12 -18.83 -7.27
CA ILE A 52 -1.30 -19.13 -8.10
C ILE A 52 -1.04 -18.79 -9.56
N TYR A 53 -0.37 -17.65 -9.82
CA TYR A 53 0.03 -17.28 -11.18
C TYR A 53 0.99 -18.33 -11.79
N GLY A 54 1.98 -18.79 -11.04
CA GLY A 54 2.89 -19.84 -11.49
C GLY A 54 2.22 -21.18 -11.79
N ILE A 55 1.27 -21.58 -10.95
CA ILE A 55 0.45 -22.78 -11.18
C ILE A 55 -0.36 -22.64 -12.48
N LYS A 56 -0.97 -21.48 -12.72
CA LYS A 56 -1.68 -21.21 -13.99
C LYS A 56 -0.76 -21.31 -15.20
N SER A 57 0.46 -20.76 -15.13
CA SER A 57 1.45 -20.89 -16.20
C SER A 57 1.87 -22.36 -16.43
N PHE A 58 1.93 -23.16 -15.37
CA PHE A 58 2.22 -24.60 -15.48
C PHE A 58 1.09 -25.37 -16.19
N VAL A 59 -0.17 -25.04 -15.90
CA VAL A 59 -1.34 -25.63 -16.58
C VAL A 59 -1.35 -25.24 -18.07
N LEU A 60 -1.10 -23.97 -18.38
CA LEU A 60 -1.02 -23.48 -19.76
C LEU A 60 0.12 -24.15 -20.54
N TYR A 61 1.25 -24.39 -19.89
CA TYR A 61 2.34 -25.17 -20.48
C TYR A 61 1.89 -26.59 -20.86
N TYR A 62 1.15 -27.28 -19.97
CA TYR A 62 0.71 -28.65 -20.23
C TYR A 62 -0.32 -28.74 -21.37
N GLN A 63 -1.19 -27.73 -21.50
CA GLN A 63 -2.22 -27.68 -22.55
C GLN A 63 -1.65 -27.34 -23.94
N ASN A 64 -0.54 -26.60 -24.01
CA ASN A 64 0.03 -26.10 -25.27
C ASN A 64 1.39 -26.75 -25.62
N LYS A 65 1.61 -27.99 -25.16
CA LYS A 65 2.89 -28.71 -25.30
C LYS A 65 3.41 -28.83 -26.73
N ASP A 66 2.50 -28.79 -27.71
CA ASP A 66 2.81 -28.98 -29.13
C ASP A 66 3.35 -27.71 -29.81
N VAL A 67 3.26 -26.54 -29.14
CA VAL A 67 3.73 -25.27 -29.69
C VAL A 67 5.10 -24.90 -29.10
N VAL A 68 6.16 -25.10 -29.89
CA VAL A 68 7.58 -25.01 -29.47
C VAL A 68 7.94 -23.71 -28.74
N GLN A 69 7.37 -22.57 -29.12
CA GLN A 69 7.65 -21.28 -28.46
C GLN A 69 7.05 -21.18 -27.04
N TYR A 70 5.88 -21.76 -26.80
CA TYR A 70 5.21 -21.71 -25.49
C TYR A 70 5.84 -22.68 -24.48
N LYS A 71 6.55 -23.69 -24.98
CA LYS A 71 7.18 -24.72 -24.16
C LYS A 71 8.21 -24.14 -23.18
N ASN A 72 9.16 -23.31 -23.65
CA ASN A 72 10.25 -22.85 -22.78
C ASN A 72 9.88 -21.62 -21.93
N ILE A 73 9.11 -20.68 -22.48
CA ILE A 73 8.78 -19.42 -21.79
C ILE A 73 7.81 -19.68 -20.63
N ASN A 74 6.75 -20.47 -20.85
CA ASN A 74 5.75 -20.72 -19.81
C ASN A 74 6.30 -21.59 -18.67
N LEU A 75 7.16 -22.57 -18.96
CA LEU A 75 7.83 -23.37 -17.94
C LEU A 75 8.75 -22.51 -17.06
N THR A 76 9.54 -21.64 -17.68
CA THR A 76 10.46 -20.75 -16.96
C THR A 76 9.69 -19.81 -16.05
N ILE A 77 8.61 -19.20 -16.56
CA ILE A 77 7.74 -18.31 -15.76
C ILE A 77 7.07 -19.08 -14.62
N ALA A 78 6.58 -20.30 -14.87
CA ALA A 78 5.95 -21.13 -13.84
C ALA A 78 6.91 -21.45 -12.69
N ILE A 79 8.12 -21.91 -13.01
CA ILE A 79 9.14 -22.25 -12.00
C ILE A 79 9.59 -20.99 -11.26
N ALA A 80 9.92 -19.91 -11.99
CA ALA A 80 10.40 -18.68 -11.39
C ALA A 80 9.36 -18.06 -10.45
N SER A 81 8.09 -17.99 -10.87
CA SER A 81 7.02 -17.42 -10.03
C SER A 81 6.74 -18.26 -8.79
N VAL A 82 6.73 -19.59 -8.88
CA VAL A 82 6.57 -20.44 -7.67
C VAL A 82 7.73 -20.21 -6.70
N ILE A 83 8.98 -20.19 -7.18
CA ILE A 83 10.16 -19.94 -6.34
C ILE A 83 10.07 -18.56 -5.69
N ILE A 84 9.77 -17.51 -6.47
CA ILE A 84 9.63 -16.14 -5.96
C ILE A 84 8.51 -16.06 -4.92
N GLY A 85 7.35 -16.65 -5.19
CA GLY A 85 6.22 -16.63 -4.27
C GLY A 85 6.52 -17.35 -2.95
N VAL A 86 7.23 -18.49 -3.00
CA VAL A 86 7.71 -19.18 -1.80
C VAL A 86 8.73 -18.33 -1.05
N LEU A 87 9.68 -17.70 -1.76
CA LEU A 87 10.65 -16.79 -1.14
C LEU A 87 9.98 -15.60 -0.45
N LEU A 88 8.94 -15.00 -1.06
CA LEU A 88 8.19 -13.91 -0.44
C LEU A 88 7.55 -14.32 0.90
N ILE A 89 7.07 -15.56 1.00
CA ILE A 89 6.48 -16.09 2.23
C ILE A 89 7.56 -16.31 3.28
N ILE A 90 8.64 -17.02 2.93
CA ILE A 90 9.72 -17.37 3.88
C ILE A 90 10.47 -16.12 4.37
N LEU A 91 10.72 -15.14 3.48
CA LEU A 91 11.44 -13.90 3.80
C LEU A 91 10.51 -12.76 4.24
N SER A 92 9.22 -13.01 4.46
CA SER A 92 8.23 -11.97 4.84
C SER A 92 8.71 -11.05 5.97
N GLY A 93 9.31 -11.57 7.04
CA GLY A 93 9.86 -10.75 8.12
C GLY A 93 11.07 -9.90 7.71
N VAL A 94 11.94 -10.40 6.83
CA VAL A 94 13.07 -9.63 6.28
C VAL A 94 12.55 -8.51 5.35
N LEU A 95 11.50 -8.80 4.58
CA LEU A 95 10.87 -7.84 3.69
C LEU A 95 10.12 -6.76 4.49
N GLU A 96 9.47 -7.09 5.60
CA GLU A 96 8.91 -6.13 6.55
C GLU A 96 9.97 -5.17 7.05
N ALA A 97 11.10 -5.69 7.55
CA ALA A 97 12.22 -4.86 7.99
C ALA A 97 12.76 -3.99 6.83
N SER A 98 12.78 -4.51 5.60
CA SER A 98 13.22 -3.76 4.43
C SER A 98 12.30 -2.56 4.13
N ILE A 99 10.99 -2.72 4.25
CA ILE A 99 10.02 -1.61 4.08
C ILE A 99 10.32 -0.48 5.06
N ARG A 100 10.60 -0.81 6.33
CA ARG A 100 10.94 0.17 7.37
C ARG A 100 12.11 1.05 6.95
N TYR A 101 13.20 0.42 6.48
CA TYR A 101 14.38 1.16 6.04
C TYR A 101 14.10 1.98 4.79
N VAL A 102 13.43 1.39 3.79
CA VAL A 102 13.11 2.07 2.53
C VAL A 102 12.26 3.32 2.79
N LEU A 103 11.22 3.22 3.62
CA LEU A 103 10.36 4.37 3.96
C LEU A 103 11.11 5.43 4.77
N GLY A 104 11.92 5.01 5.75
CA GLY A 104 12.73 5.93 6.55
C GLY A 104 13.71 6.73 5.70
N PHE A 105 14.47 6.05 4.83
CA PHE A 105 15.36 6.71 3.88
C PHE A 105 14.60 7.59 2.89
N PHE A 106 13.46 7.15 2.40
CA PHE A 106 12.63 7.92 1.47
C PHE A 106 12.19 9.26 2.09
N PHE A 107 11.76 9.27 3.35
CA PHE A 107 11.40 10.51 4.04
C PHE A 107 12.59 11.42 4.33
N ILE A 108 13.74 10.87 4.70
CA ILE A 108 14.97 11.66 4.85
C ILE A 108 15.33 12.32 3.51
N PHE A 109 15.37 11.53 2.43
CA PHE A 109 15.67 12.01 1.09
C PHE A 109 14.68 13.11 0.67
N MET A 110 13.38 12.85 0.79
CA MET A 110 12.34 13.81 0.42
C MET A 110 12.43 15.11 1.24
N GLY A 111 12.68 15.01 2.54
CA GLY A 111 12.87 16.17 3.42
C GLY A 111 14.07 17.01 3.03
N ILE A 112 15.22 16.37 2.75
CA ILE A 112 16.43 17.06 2.28
C ILE A 112 16.19 17.70 0.91
N SER A 113 15.64 16.98 -0.05
CA SER A 113 15.35 17.53 -1.39
C SER A 113 14.46 18.75 -1.31
N ARG A 114 13.38 18.71 -0.52
CA ARG A 114 12.46 19.83 -0.35
C ARG A 114 13.09 21.02 0.38
N LEU A 115 14.00 20.78 1.34
CA LEU A 115 14.78 21.85 1.97
C LEU A 115 15.69 22.55 0.95
N LEU A 116 16.44 21.77 0.16
CA LEU A 116 17.32 22.31 -0.88
C LEU A 116 16.53 23.13 -1.90
N THR A 117 15.37 22.64 -2.34
CA THR A 117 14.45 23.38 -3.21
C THR A 117 13.98 24.69 -2.55
N SER A 118 13.55 24.65 -1.28
CA SER A 118 13.05 25.84 -0.58
C SER A 118 14.11 26.93 -0.44
N ILE A 119 15.37 26.53 -0.21
CA ILE A 119 16.53 27.43 -0.17
C ILE A 119 16.79 28.00 -1.57
N SER A 120 16.81 27.16 -2.60
CA SER A 120 17.10 27.58 -3.98
C SER A 120 16.09 28.59 -4.53
N PHE A 121 14.81 28.48 -4.16
CA PHE A 121 13.77 29.42 -4.57
C PHE A 121 13.61 30.63 -3.64
N ASN A 122 14.50 30.79 -2.66
CA ASN A 122 14.44 31.83 -1.62
C ASN A 122 13.07 31.91 -0.92
N ASN A 123 12.32 30.81 -0.93
CA ASN A 123 10.96 30.68 -0.41
C ASN A 123 10.99 30.08 1.00
N TYR A 124 11.84 30.65 1.86
CA TYR A 124 12.02 30.25 3.25
C TYR A 124 10.86 30.74 4.12
N LYS A 125 9.61 30.43 3.76
CA LYS A 125 8.51 30.59 4.72
C LYS A 125 8.75 29.60 5.86
N ASN A 126 8.79 30.09 7.10
CA ASN A 126 9.02 29.30 8.31
C ASN A 126 8.24 27.98 8.30
N PHE A 127 6.97 28.01 7.88
CA PHE A 127 6.10 26.83 7.85
C PHE A 127 6.59 25.72 6.90
N SER A 128 7.11 26.05 5.71
CA SER A 128 7.62 25.07 4.75
C SER A 128 8.90 24.42 5.29
N THR A 129 9.84 25.24 5.78
CA THR A 129 11.12 24.77 6.30
C THR A 129 10.94 23.87 7.52
N ILE A 130 10.07 24.24 8.46
CA ILE A 130 9.74 23.44 9.64
C ILE A 130 9.14 22.10 9.21
N SER A 131 8.20 22.09 8.25
CA SER A 131 7.58 20.84 7.78
C SER A 131 8.61 19.85 7.19
N ASN A 132 9.63 20.35 6.50
CA ASN A 132 10.67 19.51 5.92
C ASN A 132 11.64 18.98 6.98
N ILE A 133 11.97 19.77 8.01
CA ILE A 133 12.78 19.31 9.15
C ILE A 133 12.03 18.21 9.92
N VAL A 134 10.73 18.40 10.15
CA VAL A 134 9.87 17.38 10.76
C VAL A 134 9.84 16.11 9.91
N LEU A 135 9.78 16.23 8.57
CA LEU A 135 9.81 15.07 7.67
C LEU A 135 11.12 14.28 7.79
N ILE A 136 12.27 14.96 7.91
CA ILE A 136 13.56 14.30 8.14
C ILE A 136 13.55 13.59 9.50
N ALA A 137 13.09 14.26 10.55
CA ALA A 137 13.00 13.67 11.89
C ALA A 137 12.08 12.44 11.92
N LEU A 138 10.95 12.47 11.20
CA LEU A 138 10.07 11.31 11.02
C LEU A 138 10.74 10.18 10.25
N GLY A 139 11.54 10.49 9.22
CA GLY A 139 12.31 9.50 8.50
C GLY A 139 13.35 8.80 9.39
N VAL A 140 14.08 9.57 10.20
CA VAL A 140 15.01 9.02 11.20
C VAL A 140 14.27 8.17 12.23
N TYR A 141 13.17 8.68 12.79
CA TYR A 141 12.32 7.94 13.72
C TYR A 141 11.83 6.62 13.12
N SER A 142 11.44 6.62 11.85
CA SER A 142 10.98 5.43 11.15
C SER A 142 12.05 4.36 10.97
N ILE A 143 13.33 4.70 10.97
CA ILE A 143 14.42 3.71 10.88
C ILE A 143 14.56 2.97 12.21
N PHE A 144 14.49 3.71 13.33
CA PHE A 144 14.69 3.16 14.68
C PHE A 144 13.45 2.43 15.22
N PHE A 145 12.25 2.88 14.87
CA PHE A 145 11.01 2.31 15.38
C PHE A 145 10.29 1.47 14.32
N SER A 146 9.93 0.25 14.72
CA SER A 146 9.22 -0.70 13.85
C SER A 146 7.94 -0.13 13.30
N ASN A 147 7.83 -0.10 11.97
CA ASN A 147 6.60 0.24 11.25
C ASN A 147 5.96 1.57 11.70
N ALA A 148 6.79 2.55 12.09
CA ALA A 148 6.32 3.86 12.57
C ALA A 148 5.34 4.52 11.59
N VAL A 149 5.63 4.45 10.28
CA VAL A 149 4.76 5.02 9.23
C VAL A 149 3.39 4.34 9.21
N LEU A 150 3.35 3.02 9.33
CA LEU A 150 2.10 2.25 9.35
C LEU A 150 1.26 2.55 10.59
N VAL A 151 1.89 2.75 11.75
CA VAL A 151 1.20 3.17 12.97
C VAL A 151 0.56 4.55 12.79
N ILE A 152 1.28 5.50 12.18
CA ILE A 152 0.74 6.84 11.86
C ILE A 152 -0.46 6.72 10.90
N ILE A 153 -0.36 5.89 9.86
CA ILE A 153 -1.48 5.60 8.95
C ILE A 153 -2.66 5.00 9.74
N GLY A 154 -2.40 4.10 10.69
CA GLY A 154 -3.42 3.52 11.57
C GLY A 154 -4.14 4.59 12.40
N VAL A 155 -3.41 5.54 13.00
CA VAL A 155 -4.01 6.67 13.75
C VAL A 155 -4.88 7.53 12.84
N ILE A 156 -4.40 7.84 11.63
CA ILE A 156 -5.17 8.61 10.64
C ILE A 156 -6.48 7.89 10.28
N LEU A 157 -6.43 6.56 10.08
CA LEU A 157 -7.63 5.76 9.80
C LEU A 157 -8.63 5.76 10.95
N VAL A 158 -8.17 5.69 12.20
CA VAL A 158 -9.05 5.80 13.38
C VAL A 158 -9.72 7.17 13.43
N ILE A 159 -8.97 8.25 13.22
CA ILE A 159 -9.53 9.61 13.17
C ILE A 159 -10.57 9.73 12.06
N ASN A 160 -10.26 9.23 10.86
CA ASN A 160 -11.20 9.24 9.73
C ASN A 160 -12.46 8.42 10.03
N SER A 161 -12.33 7.29 10.71
CA SER A 161 -13.49 6.49 11.15
C SER A 161 -14.40 7.30 12.08
N ILE A 162 -13.83 8.01 13.05
CA ILE A 162 -14.60 8.87 13.97
C ILE A 162 -15.34 9.96 13.20
N ILE A 163 -14.68 10.62 12.25
CA ILE A 163 -15.30 11.63 11.38
C ILE A 163 -16.47 11.03 10.60
N LEU A 164 -16.28 9.86 9.98
CA LEU A 164 -17.32 9.17 9.22
C LEU A 164 -18.51 8.74 10.09
N PHE A 165 -18.27 8.34 11.35
CA PHE A 165 -19.35 8.08 12.30
C PHE A 165 -20.13 9.35 12.63
N ILE A 166 -19.46 10.48 12.88
CA ILE A 166 -20.11 11.77 13.15
C ILE A 166 -20.99 12.17 11.96
N ASP A 167 -20.47 12.05 10.74
CA ASP A 167 -21.19 12.39 9.51
C ASP A 167 -22.38 11.46 9.25
N TYR A 168 -22.31 10.20 9.67
CA TYR A 168 -23.44 9.27 9.57
C TYR A 168 -24.63 9.71 10.43
N PHE A 169 -24.36 10.15 11.66
CA PHE A 169 -25.39 10.56 12.63
C PHE A 169 -25.94 11.98 12.42
N ARG A 170 -25.29 12.82 11.61
CA ARG A 170 -25.70 14.20 11.31
C ARG A 170 -26.63 14.31 10.11
#